data_AF-A0AAE5C4L9-F1
#
_entry.id   AF-A0AAE5C4L9-F1
#
_cell.length_a   1.000
_cell.length_b   1.000
_cell.length_c   1.000
_cell.angle_alpha   90.00
_cell.angle_beta   90.00
_cell.angle_gamma   90.00
#
_symmetry.space_group_name_H-M   'P 1'
#
loop_
_entity.id
_entity.type
_entity.pdbx_description
1 polymer ?
#
loop_
_entity_poly.entity_id
_entity_poly.type
_entity_poly.pdbx_seq_one_letter_code
_entity_poly.pdbx_strand_id
1 'polypeptide(L)' 'MNLDISPIFRPYLDEAIARFTYLHPEVAVTTTEGGVEVSSSDLDLIAAFRHTLYRQKIHRETEMLRRAVIERLLR' A
#
# COMPACT_ATOMS: atom_id res chain seq x y z
N MET A 1 -12.94 -6.08 8.98
CA MET A 1 -12.36 -5.09 9.91
C MET A 1 -12.21 -3.77 9.20
N ASN A 2 -12.73 -2.68 9.77
CA ASN A 2 -12.65 -1.35 9.18
C ASN A 2 -11.39 -0.64 9.65
N LEU A 3 -10.62 -0.16 8.70
CA LEU A 3 -9.39 0.59 8.92
C LEU A 3 -9.61 2.02 8.46
N ASP A 4 -9.47 2.97 9.39
CA ASP A 4 -9.36 4.38 9.04
C ASP A 4 -8.02 4.63 8.33
N ILE A 5 -8.07 5.33 7.20
CA ILE A 5 -6.90 5.64 6.38
C ILE A 5 -6.78 7.15 6.26
N SER A 6 -5.70 7.68 6.82
CA SER A 6 -5.35 9.09 6.70
C SER A 6 -5.32 9.51 5.21
N PRO A 7 -5.88 10.68 4.85
CA PRO A 7 -5.97 11.15 3.47
C PRO A 7 -4.64 11.11 2.71
N ILE A 8 -3.51 11.32 3.40
CA ILE A 8 -2.16 11.26 2.81
C ILE A 8 -1.83 9.90 2.17
N PHE A 9 -2.48 8.81 2.60
CA PHE A 9 -2.24 7.49 2.04
C PHE A 9 -3.19 7.10 0.91
N ARG A 10 -4.29 7.83 0.72
CA ARG A 10 -5.32 7.49 -0.27
C ARG A 10 -4.79 7.36 -1.71
N PRO A 11 -3.88 8.22 -2.20
CA PRO A 11 -3.33 8.09 -3.55
C PRO A 11 -2.56 6.78 -3.81
N TYR A 12 -2.22 6.04 -2.75
CA TYR A 12 -1.40 4.83 -2.82
C TYR A 12 -2.21 3.55 -2.60
N LEU A 13 -3.52 3.65 -2.34
CA LEU A 13 -4.36 2.52 -1.94
C LEU A 13 -4.47 1.45 -3.01
N ASP A 14 -4.85 1.78 -4.24
CA ASP A 14 -5.07 0.79 -5.31
C ASP A 14 -3.83 -0.11 -5.52
N GLU A 15 -2.67 0.52 -5.54
CA GLU A 15 -1.38 -0.13 -5.71
C GLU A 15 -0.95 -0.94 -4.48
N ALA A 16 -1.30 -0.49 -3.28
CA ALA A 16 -1.04 -1.23 -2.06
C ALA A 16 -1.97 -2.44 -1.94
N ILE A 17 -3.24 -2.29 -2.29
CA ILE A 17 -4.26 -3.34 -2.32
C ILE A 17 -3.81 -4.42 -3.29
N ALA A 18 -3.46 -4.09 -4.53
CA ALA A 18 -3.01 -5.07 -5.52
C ALA A 18 -1.78 -5.87 -5.05
N ARG A 19 -0.80 -5.21 -4.41
CA ARG A 19 0.39 -5.90 -3.86
C ARG A 19 0.04 -6.78 -2.67
N PHE A 20 -0.85 -6.33 -1.80
CA PHE A 20 -1.27 -7.07 -0.62
C PHE A 20 -2.08 -8.30 -1.00
N THR A 21 -3.10 -8.15 -1.86
CA THR A 21 -3.97 -9.26 -2.28
C THR A 21 -3.23 -10.28 -3.16
N TYR A 22 -2.13 -9.90 -3.81
CA TYR A 22 -1.24 -10.86 -4.46
C TYR A 22 -0.57 -11.82 -3.47
N LEU A 23 -0.18 -11.34 -2.28
CA LEU A 23 0.48 -12.15 -1.24
C LEU A 23 -0.52 -12.83 -0.29
N HIS A 24 -1.72 -12.27 -0.16
CA HIS A 24 -2.80 -12.73 0.72
C HIS A 24 -4.11 -12.85 -0.07
N PRO A 25 -4.20 -13.77 -1.05
CA PRO A 25 -5.35 -13.89 -1.95
C PRO A 25 -6.66 -14.25 -1.25
N GLU A 26 -6.59 -14.82 -0.05
CA GLU A 26 -7.73 -15.15 0.81
C GLU A 26 -8.36 -13.92 1.49
N VAL A 27 -7.68 -12.76 1.44
CA VAL A 27 -8.13 -11.52 2.10
C VAL A 27 -8.73 -10.56 1.08
N ALA A 28 -10.04 -10.36 1.13
CA ALA A 28 -10.72 -9.32 0.37
C ALA A 28 -10.48 -7.95 1.02
N VAL A 29 -10.25 -6.95 0.17
CA VAL A 29 -10.01 -5.56 0.59
C VAL A 29 -10.86 -4.63 -0.27
N THR A 30 -11.70 -3.81 0.37
CA THR A 30 -12.64 -2.90 -0.29
C THR A 30 -12.42 -1.48 0.21
N THR A 31 -12.20 -0.53 -0.70
CA THR A 31 -12.09 0.89 -0.36
C THR A 31 -13.45 1.48 0.01
N THR A 32 -13.47 2.30 1.06
CA THR A 32 -14.65 3.05 1.50
C THR A 32 -14.34 4.55 1.53
N GLU A 33 -15.35 5.38 1.78
CA GLU A 33 -15.18 6.85 1.83
C GLU A 33 -14.17 7.29 2.92
N GLY A 34 -14.11 6.56 4.04
CA GLY A 34 -13.23 6.82 5.19
C GLY A 34 -11.92 6.05 5.19
N GLY A 35 -11.83 4.93 4.49
CA GLY A 35 -10.63 4.09 4.53
C GLY A 35 -10.79 2.78 3.78
N VAL A 36 -10.60 1.65 4.46
CA VAL A 36 -10.66 0.32 3.84
C VAL A 36 -11.32 -0.68 4.76
N GLU A 37 -12.13 -1.55 4.18
CA GLU A 37 -12.62 -2.75 4.83
C GLU A 37 -11.75 -3.93 4.41
N VAL A 38 -11.23 -4.67 5.40
CA VAL A 38 -10.41 -5.88 5.19
C VAL A 38 -11.17 -7.08 5.72
N SER A 39 -11.32 -8.16 4.95
CA SER A 39 -12.08 -9.36 5.32
C SER A 39 -11.34 -10.30 6.30
N SER A 40 -10.52 -9.73 7.19
CA SER A 40 -9.81 -10.45 8.23
C SER A 40 -9.79 -9.61 9.50
N SER A 41 -9.74 -10.29 10.65
CA SER A 41 -9.49 -9.71 11.97
C SER A 41 -8.14 -10.13 12.55
N ASP A 42 -7.34 -10.88 11.79
CA ASP A 42 -5.98 -11.26 12.18
C ASP A 42 -5.09 -10.02 12.21
N LEU A 43 -4.52 -9.72 13.38
CA LEU A 43 -3.72 -8.53 13.59
C LEU A 43 -2.44 -8.53 12.76
N ASP A 44 -1.88 -9.70 12.44
CA ASP A 44 -0.67 -9.80 11.61
C ASP A 44 -0.97 -9.42 10.16
N LEU A 45 -2.12 -9.84 9.63
CA LEU A 45 -2.59 -9.44 8.30
C LEU A 45 -2.93 -7.94 8.23
N ILE A 46 -3.52 -7.39 9.29
CA ILE A 46 -3.79 -5.95 9.39
C ILE A 46 -2.48 -5.16 9.43
N ALA A 47 -1.48 -5.61 10.19
CA ALA A 47 -0.16 -5.00 10.24
C ALA A 47 0.54 -5.08 8.87
N ALA A 48 0.46 -6.23 8.20
CA ALA A 48 1.01 -6.43 6.86
C ALA A 48 0.37 -5.50 5.82
N PHE A 49 -0.95 -5.29 5.86
CA PHE A 49 -1.64 -4.33 4.99
C PHE A 49 -1.15 -2.90 5.24
N ARG A 50 -1.12 -2.46 6.50
CA ARG A 50 -0.63 -1.12 6.88
C ARG A 50 0.82 -0.90 6.45
N HIS A 51 1.67 -1.89 6.65
CA HIS A 51 3.07 -1.85 6.23
C HIS A 51 3.20 -1.75 4.70
N THR A 52 2.40 -2.50 3.96
CA THR A 52 2.36 -2.45 2.49
C THR A 52 1.97 -1.06 2.00
N LEU A 53 0.92 -0.46 2.56
CA LEU A 53 0.47 0.90 2.22
C LEU A 53 1.55 1.95 2.54
N TYR A 54 2.18 1.85 3.70
CA TYR A 54 3.26 2.76 4.09
C TYR A 54 4.45 2.69 3.13
N ARG A 55 4.89 1.47 2.79
CA ARG A 55 5.97 1.26 1.82
C ARG A 55 5.61 1.75 0.43
N GLN A 56 4.34 1.64 0.04
CA GLN A 56 3.89 2.11 -1.26
C GLN A 56 3.98 3.63 -1.38
N LYS A 57 3.62 4.38 -0.33
CA LYS A 57 3.84 5.82 -0.25
C LYS A 57 5.31 6.17 -0.47
N ILE A 58 6.21 5.58 0.33
CA ILE A 58 7.66 5.82 0.20
C ILE A 58 8.15 5.48 -1.21
N HIS A 59 7.67 4.36 -1.78
CA HIS A 59 8.05 3.94 -3.12
C HIS A 59 7.69 5.00 -4.16
N ARG A 60 6.48 5.56 -4.12
CA ARG A 60 6.07 6.63 -5.04
C ARG A 60 6.82 7.94 -4.81
N GLU A 61 6.96 8.35 -3.55
CA GLU A 61 7.63 9.62 -3.20
C GLU A 61 9.11 9.64 -3.57
N THR A 62 9.76 8.47 -3.58
CA THR A 62 11.18 8.35 -3.96
C THR A 62 11.39 7.91 -5.40
N GLU A 63 10.33 7.81 -6.22
CA GLU A 63 10.41 7.32 -7.60
C GLU A 63 11.35 8.16 -8.48
N MET A 64 11.19 9.49 -8.45
CA MET A 64 12.02 10.39 -9.25
C MET A 64 13.49 10.30 -8.89
N LEU A 65 13.82 10.27 -7.59
CA LEU A 65 15.20 10.14 -7.13
C LEU A 65 15.81 8.81 -7.59
N ARG A 66 15.07 7.69 -7.45
CA ARG A 66 15.55 6.39 -7.91
C ARG A 66 15.84 6.38 -9.40
N ARG A 67 14.95 6.96 -10.22
CA ARG A 67 15.15 7.08 -11.68
C ARG A 67 16.40 7.87 -12.01
N ALA A 68 16.57 9.05 -11.40
CA ALA A 68 17.73 9.90 -11.64
C ALA A 68 19.06 9.22 -11.27
N VAL A 69 19.09 8.46 -10.17
CA VAL A 69 20.28 7.70 -9.75
C VAL A 69 20.59 6.59 -10.76
N ILE A 70 19.59 5.82 -11.18
CA ILE A 70 19.77 4.73 -12.16
C ILE A 70 20.26 5.28 -13.50
N GLU A 71 19.64 6.34 -14.02
CA GLU A 71 20.03 6.96 -15.29
C GLU A 71 21.47 7.48 -15.27
N ARG A 72 21.96 7.97 -14.12
CA ARG A 72 23.36 8.41 -13.96
C ARG A 72 24.34 7.24 -13.95
N LEU A 73 23.96 6.08 -13.41
CA LEU A 73 24.83 4.90 -13.35
C LEU A 73 24.94 4.15 -14.69
N LEU A 74 23.94 4.32 -15.57
CA LEU A 74 23.91 3.70 -16.89
C LEU A 74 24.57 4.55 -17.99
N ARG A 75 25.08 5.75 -17.65
CA ARG A 75 25.86 6.63 -18.52
C ARG A 75 27.33 6.55 -18.15
#